data_AF-A0A1B6EKV4-F1
#
_entry.id   AF-A0A1B6EKV4-F1
#
_cell.length_a   1.000
_cell.length_b   1.000
_cell.length_c   1.000
_cell.angle_alpha   90.00
_cell.angle_beta   90.00
_cell.angle_gamma   90.00
#
_symmetry.space_group_name_H-M   'P 1'
#
loop_
_entity.id
_entity.type
_entity.pdbx_description
1 polymer ?
#
loop_
_entity_poly.entity_id
_entity_poly.type
_entity_poly.pdbx_seq_one_letter_code
_entity_poly.pdbx_strand_id
1 'polypeptide(L)'
;LALALYRHWTVEQSLRHSLFTAVRLKLWTVRGEKRLQQLLAEMGLPLVESKQMFVAMDLSLRRQFHDMMNKMADSHQLDNVVFQSFTLHHGCRHKYQATDCVYAIVALFNPSDKEMKYNDCFRDALASLSRQHRTLLEEGIERAKKLLTVIYRQTHNALDMKQIISAGPFLYMVIQEGSLDARYYSEPTCLGMLAYIALRSYVASSRKRAAGLPLVISAPLTTTSEECIVLGVPPVAEAVPRNFFGKAFEQAAEKTNSRIDMDYFDSSVIRMKTEDRPKFFDALTALLS
;
A
#
# COMPACT_ATOMS: atom_id res chain seq x y z
N LEU A 1 -15.87 6.63 -4.58
CA LEU A 1 -15.43 5.23 -4.71
C LEU A 1 -13.98 5.14 -4.26
N ALA A 2 -13.68 4.34 -3.26
CA ALA A 2 -12.35 4.03 -2.75
C ALA A 2 -11.66 3.01 -3.67
N LEU A 3 -11.60 3.35 -4.96
CA LEU A 3 -10.94 2.57 -5.99
C LEU A 3 -9.74 3.36 -6.48
N ALA A 4 -8.54 2.82 -6.29
CA ALA A 4 -7.28 3.44 -6.64
C ALA A 4 -7.23 3.75 -8.14
N LEU A 5 -7.13 5.04 -8.46
CA LEU A 5 -6.90 5.56 -9.81
C LEU A 5 -7.90 5.06 -10.86
N TYR A 6 -9.14 4.71 -10.47
CA TYR A 6 -10.06 4.02 -11.37
C TYR A 6 -10.42 4.81 -12.64
N ARG A 7 -10.32 6.14 -12.59
CA ARG A 7 -10.52 7.01 -13.76
C ARG A 7 -9.34 7.01 -14.72
N HIS A 8 -8.17 6.55 -14.29
CA HIS A 8 -6.89 6.72 -15.00
C HIS A 8 -6.35 5.42 -15.56
N TRP A 9 -6.96 4.27 -15.30
CA TRP A 9 -6.62 2.97 -15.91
C TRP A 9 -7.88 2.10 -16.10
N THR A 10 -7.71 0.80 -16.28
CA THR A 10 -8.83 -0.12 -16.47
C THR A 10 -9.55 -0.38 -15.14
N VAL A 11 -10.83 -0.73 -15.22
CA VAL A 11 -11.63 -1.10 -14.04
C VAL A 11 -11.00 -2.31 -13.34
N GLU A 12 -10.58 -3.31 -14.11
CA GLU A 12 -9.93 -4.52 -13.60
C GLU A 12 -8.66 -4.18 -12.80
N GLN A 13 -7.80 -3.31 -13.33
CA GLN A 13 -6.57 -2.89 -12.65
C GLN A 13 -6.87 -2.11 -11.38
N SER A 14 -7.89 -1.24 -11.40
CA SER A 14 -8.30 -0.50 -10.21
C SER A 14 -8.78 -1.41 -9.10
N LEU A 15 -9.63 -2.39 -9.41
CA LEU A 15 -10.13 -3.36 -8.44
C LEU A 15 -9.01 -4.23 -7.86
N ARG A 16 -8.00 -4.58 -8.67
CA ARG A 16 -6.81 -5.33 -8.22
C ARG A 16 -5.92 -4.57 -7.26
N HIS A 17 -5.82 -3.26 -7.42
CA HIS A 17 -4.88 -2.42 -6.66
C HIS A 17 -5.56 -1.56 -5.59
N SER A 18 -6.83 -1.85 -5.27
CA SER A 18 -7.56 -1.18 -4.20
C SER A 18 -7.68 -2.09 -2.99
N LEU A 19 -7.33 -1.58 -1.81
CA LEU A 19 -7.16 -2.38 -0.61
C LEU A 19 -8.41 -3.19 -0.26
N PHE A 20 -9.57 -2.55 -0.24
CA PHE A 20 -10.81 -3.20 0.19
C PHE A 20 -11.21 -4.34 -0.75
N THR A 21 -11.15 -4.11 -2.06
CA THR A 21 -11.52 -5.12 -3.06
C THR A 21 -10.47 -6.24 -3.13
N ALA A 22 -9.18 -5.89 -3.13
CA ALA A 22 -8.10 -6.87 -3.18
C ALA A 22 -8.12 -7.82 -1.99
N VAL A 23 -8.30 -7.28 -0.78
CA VAL A 23 -8.32 -8.06 0.46
C VAL A 23 -9.59 -8.91 0.58
N ARG A 24 -10.77 -8.33 0.29
CA ARG A 24 -12.06 -9.05 0.39
C ARG A 24 -12.17 -10.19 -0.63
N LEU A 25 -11.73 -9.95 -1.86
CA LEU A 25 -11.77 -10.94 -2.92
C LEU A 25 -10.57 -11.91 -2.88
N LYS A 26 -9.53 -11.61 -2.09
CA LYS A 26 -8.29 -12.40 -2.01
C LYS A 26 -7.62 -12.55 -3.38
N LEU A 27 -7.37 -11.41 -4.04
CA LEU A 27 -6.90 -11.35 -5.43
C LEU A 27 -5.47 -11.88 -5.65
N TRP A 28 -4.75 -12.25 -4.59
CA TRP A 28 -3.53 -13.06 -4.67
C TRP A 28 -3.80 -14.53 -5.00
N THR A 29 -5.04 -14.99 -4.97
CA THR A 29 -5.40 -16.40 -5.23
C THR A 29 -6.11 -16.58 -6.57
N VAL A 30 -5.92 -17.73 -7.21
CA VAL A 30 -6.66 -18.13 -8.43
C VAL A 30 -8.18 -18.10 -8.21
N ARG A 31 -8.63 -18.46 -7.00
CA ARG A 31 -10.06 -18.40 -6.62
C ARG A 31 -10.55 -16.96 -6.54
N GLY A 32 -9.73 -16.06 -5.99
CA GLY A 32 -10.04 -14.64 -5.93
C GLY A 32 -10.14 -14.00 -7.31
N GLU A 33 -9.26 -14.38 -8.24
CA GLU A 33 -9.34 -13.91 -9.62
C GLU A 33 -10.62 -14.38 -10.31
N LYS A 34 -11.03 -15.64 -10.13
CA LYS A 34 -12.34 -16.11 -10.62
C LYS A 34 -13.50 -15.33 -10.02
N ARG A 35 -13.42 -14.98 -8.74
CA ARG A 35 -14.44 -14.19 -8.04
C ARG A 35 -14.49 -12.75 -8.54
N LEU A 36 -13.35 -12.15 -8.92
CA LEU A 36 -13.31 -10.85 -9.57
C LEU A 36 -14.05 -10.88 -10.91
N GLN A 37 -13.82 -11.92 -11.73
CA GLN A 37 -14.51 -12.08 -13.01
C GLN A 37 -16.01 -12.28 -12.83
N GLN A 38 -16.42 -13.05 -11.82
CA GLN A 38 -17.84 -13.19 -11.43
C GLN A 38 -18.45 -11.86 -11.02
N LEU A 39 -17.74 -11.08 -10.19
CA LEU A 39 -18.19 -9.76 -9.75
C LEU A 39 -18.37 -8.80 -10.92
N LEU A 40 -17.46 -8.79 -11.89
CA LEU A 40 -17.59 -7.98 -13.10
C LEU A 40 -18.80 -8.39 -13.94
N ALA A 41 -19.08 -9.70 -14.03
CA ALA A 41 -20.26 -10.21 -14.73
C ALA A 41 -21.57 -9.84 -14.01
N GLU A 42 -21.62 -9.95 -12.68
CA GLU A 42 -22.77 -9.56 -11.85
C GLU A 42 -23.06 -8.05 -11.91
N MET A 43 -22.01 -7.22 -12.05
CA MET A 43 -22.17 -5.79 -12.32
C MET A 43 -22.87 -5.50 -13.66
N GLY A 44 -22.92 -6.46 -14.58
CA GLY A 44 -23.35 -6.24 -15.95
C GLY A 44 -22.32 -5.50 -16.79
N LEU A 45 -21.05 -5.48 -16.37
CA LEU A 45 -19.97 -4.82 -17.10
C LEU A 45 -19.35 -5.81 -18.10
N PRO A 46 -19.39 -5.55 -19.43
CA PRO A 46 -18.74 -6.42 -20.40
C PRO A 46 -17.24 -6.58 -20.13
N LEU A 47 -16.70 -7.78 -20.33
CA LEU A 47 -15.28 -8.07 -20.08
C LEU A 47 -14.33 -7.22 -20.95
N VAL A 48 -14.77 -6.84 -22.16
CA VAL A 48 -14.02 -5.96 -23.05
C VAL A 48 -13.94 -4.55 -22.44
N GLU A 49 -15.05 -4.06 -21.88
CA GLU A 49 -15.14 -2.76 -21.23
C GLU A 49 -14.31 -2.70 -19.94
N SER A 50 -14.26 -3.79 -19.16
CA SER A 50 -13.45 -3.84 -17.93
C SER A 50 -11.94 -3.81 -18.19
N LYS A 51 -11.52 -4.21 -19.38
CA LYS A 51 -10.11 -4.31 -19.82
C LYS A 51 -9.62 -3.10 -20.61
N GLN A 52 -10.49 -2.19 -20.99
CA GLN A 52 -10.08 -0.92 -21.57
C GLN A 52 -9.98 0.18 -20.52
N MET A 53 -9.36 1.30 -20.91
CA MET A 53 -9.22 2.47 -20.05
C MET A 53 -10.61 2.98 -19.67
N PHE A 54 -10.81 3.29 -18.38
CA PHE A 54 -12.11 3.80 -17.91
C PHE A 54 -12.58 5.03 -18.68
N VAL A 55 -11.67 5.90 -19.14
CA VAL A 55 -12.03 7.08 -19.95
C VAL A 55 -12.60 6.70 -21.33
N ALA A 56 -12.15 5.59 -21.90
CA ALA A 56 -12.54 5.09 -23.22
C ALA A 56 -13.85 4.28 -23.20
N MET A 57 -14.33 3.88 -22.01
CA MET A 57 -15.59 3.15 -21.86
C MET A 57 -16.80 3.95 -22.35
N ASP A 58 -17.85 3.22 -22.74
CA ASP A 58 -19.11 3.81 -23.15
C ASP A 58 -19.67 4.79 -22.10
N LEU A 59 -20.23 5.91 -22.56
CA LEU A 59 -20.69 6.98 -21.68
C LEU A 59 -21.81 6.54 -20.74
N SER A 60 -22.69 5.64 -21.19
CA SER A 60 -23.78 5.12 -20.35
C SER A 60 -23.22 4.28 -19.20
N LEU A 61 -22.26 3.38 -19.50
CA LEU A 61 -21.58 2.56 -18.50
C LEU A 61 -20.81 3.41 -17.49
N ARG A 62 -20.09 4.45 -17.94
CA ARG A 62 -19.35 5.36 -17.03
C ARG A 62 -20.27 6.14 -16.10
N ARG A 63 -21.46 6.53 -16.57
CA ARG A 63 -22.47 7.22 -15.74
C ARG A 63 -23.07 6.29 -14.70
N GLN A 64 -23.35 5.03 -15.08
CA GLN A 64 -23.94 4.03 -14.20
C GLN A 64 -22.93 3.35 -13.27
N PHE A 65 -21.62 3.48 -13.53
CA PHE A 65 -20.56 2.78 -12.81
C PHE A 65 -20.60 2.99 -11.30
N HIS A 66 -20.94 4.20 -10.85
CA HIS A 66 -21.06 4.48 -9.43
C HIS A 66 -22.19 3.65 -8.78
N ASP A 67 -23.36 3.62 -9.40
CA ASP A 67 -24.52 2.87 -8.91
C ASP A 67 -24.30 1.36 -8.99
N MET A 68 -23.62 0.88 -10.05
CA MET A 68 -23.21 -0.52 -10.17
C MET A 68 -22.30 -0.91 -9.00
N MET A 69 -21.29 -0.11 -8.69
CA MET A 69 -20.38 -0.37 -7.57
C MET A 69 -21.10 -0.31 -6.21
N ASN A 70 -22.07 0.59 -6.02
CA ASN A 70 -22.85 0.69 -4.78
C ASN A 70 -23.66 -0.60 -4.55
N LYS A 71 -24.38 -1.09 -5.56
CA LYS A 71 -25.14 -2.34 -5.48
C LYS A 71 -24.25 -3.54 -5.16
N MET A 72 -23.04 -3.59 -5.75
CA MET A 72 -22.09 -4.65 -5.48
C MET A 72 -21.48 -4.57 -4.08
N ALA A 73 -21.30 -3.36 -3.56
CA ALA A 73 -20.77 -3.19 -2.22
C ALA A 73 -21.71 -3.80 -1.18
N ASP A 74 -23.02 -3.59 -1.33
CA ASP A 74 -24.05 -4.18 -0.47
C ASP A 74 -24.09 -5.71 -0.60
N SER A 75 -23.96 -6.23 -1.82
CA SER A 75 -24.09 -7.67 -2.10
C SER A 75 -22.87 -8.49 -1.65
N HIS A 76 -21.65 -7.93 -1.76
CA HIS A 76 -20.39 -8.64 -1.49
C HIS A 76 -19.68 -8.20 -0.21
N GLN A 77 -20.33 -7.43 0.67
CA GLN A 77 -19.76 -6.91 1.92
C GLN A 77 -18.45 -6.14 1.66
N LEU A 78 -18.43 -5.35 0.58
CA LEU A 78 -17.33 -4.44 0.29
C LEU A 78 -17.53 -3.13 1.04
N ASP A 79 -17.61 -3.24 2.36
CA ASP A 79 -17.78 -2.13 3.26
C ASP A 79 -16.68 -1.10 2.99
N ASN A 80 -17.05 0.19 2.88
CA ASN A 80 -16.16 1.33 2.64
C ASN A 80 -15.62 1.50 1.20
N VAL A 81 -16.13 0.74 0.21
CA VAL A 81 -15.86 1.09 -1.20
C VAL A 81 -16.49 2.43 -1.57
N VAL A 82 -17.56 2.82 -0.90
CA VAL A 82 -18.19 4.14 -1.04
C VAL A 82 -17.77 5.00 0.13
N PHE A 83 -17.21 6.18 -0.16
CA PHE A 83 -16.82 7.14 0.85
C PHE A 83 -17.01 8.56 0.33
N GLN A 84 -17.20 9.50 1.24
CA GLN A 84 -17.34 10.92 0.93
C GLN A 84 -15.97 11.50 0.54
N SER A 85 -15.92 12.18 -0.61
CA SER A 85 -14.70 12.74 -1.15
C SER A 85 -15.00 13.89 -2.09
N PHE A 86 -13.95 14.50 -2.64
CA PHE A 86 -14.03 15.62 -3.55
C PHE A 86 -13.50 15.25 -4.94
N THR A 87 -14.08 15.86 -5.95
CA THR A 87 -13.64 15.76 -7.34
C THR A 87 -13.31 17.13 -7.88
N LEU A 88 -12.09 17.31 -8.38
CA LEU A 88 -11.68 18.49 -9.11
C LEU A 88 -12.02 18.32 -10.59
N HIS A 89 -12.80 19.25 -11.12
CA HIS A 89 -13.12 19.33 -12.53
C HIS A 89 -12.31 20.46 -13.16
N HIS A 90 -11.45 20.13 -14.11
CA HIS A 90 -10.64 21.11 -14.83
C HIS A 90 -10.87 20.99 -16.34
N GLY A 91 -11.64 21.94 -16.88
CA GLY A 91 -12.08 21.90 -18.27
C GLY A 91 -13.01 20.72 -18.55
N CYS A 92 -13.05 20.28 -19.81
CA CYS A 92 -14.02 19.28 -20.27
C CYS A 92 -13.55 17.82 -20.09
N ARG A 93 -12.24 17.57 -20.08
CA ARG A 93 -11.66 16.21 -20.12
C ARG A 93 -11.08 15.75 -18.77
N HIS A 94 -10.57 16.67 -17.96
CA HIS A 94 -9.78 16.30 -16.79
C HIS A 94 -10.63 16.34 -15.53
N LYS A 95 -10.83 15.15 -14.95
CA LYS A 95 -11.53 14.95 -13.68
C LYS A 95 -10.63 14.14 -12.76
N TYR A 96 -10.21 14.75 -11.67
CA TYR A 96 -9.35 14.13 -10.68
C TYR A 96 -10.11 13.96 -9.37
N GLN A 97 -9.96 12.82 -8.72
CA GLN A 97 -10.38 12.66 -7.32
C GLN A 97 -9.29 13.16 -6.39
N ALA A 98 -9.68 13.57 -5.18
CA ALA A 98 -8.72 13.88 -4.13
C ALA A 98 -7.70 12.74 -3.92
N THR A 99 -8.15 11.48 -3.95
CA THR A 99 -7.28 10.30 -3.83
C THR A 99 -6.30 10.15 -4.99
N ASP A 100 -6.70 10.52 -6.21
CA ASP A 100 -5.81 10.44 -7.38
C ASP A 100 -4.61 11.37 -7.20
N CYS A 101 -4.86 12.59 -6.72
CA CYS A 101 -3.81 13.56 -6.41
C CYS A 101 -2.89 13.04 -5.30
N VAL A 102 -3.44 12.46 -4.23
CA VAL A 102 -2.64 11.90 -3.13
C VAL A 102 -1.70 10.79 -3.63
N TYR A 103 -2.23 9.84 -4.40
CA TYR A 103 -1.41 8.78 -4.99
C TYR A 103 -0.29 9.34 -5.89
N ALA A 104 -0.62 10.34 -6.72
CA ALA A 104 0.35 10.98 -7.60
C ALA A 104 1.47 11.70 -6.83
N ILE A 105 1.11 12.48 -5.81
CA ILE A 105 2.07 13.23 -4.97
C ILE A 105 3.00 12.27 -4.24
N VAL A 106 2.45 11.21 -3.63
CA VAL A 106 3.25 10.18 -2.97
C VAL A 106 4.21 9.55 -3.98
N ALA A 107 3.74 9.21 -5.17
CA ALA A 107 4.60 8.59 -6.18
C ALA A 107 5.68 9.54 -6.74
N LEU A 108 5.39 10.84 -6.87
CA LEU A 108 6.37 11.86 -7.28
C LEU A 108 7.45 12.07 -6.22
N PHE A 109 7.05 12.11 -4.95
CA PHE A 109 7.95 12.31 -3.82
C PHE A 109 8.96 11.16 -3.66
N ASN A 110 8.55 9.92 -3.95
CA ASN A 110 9.44 8.77 -3.88
C ASN A 110 10.33 8.71 -5.12
N PRO A 111 11.67 8.88 -5.00
CA PRO A 111 12.54 9.01 -6.16
C PRO A 111 12.54 7.70 -6.97
N SER A 112 12.40 7.79 -8.29
CA SER A 112 12.35 6.61 -9.17
C SER A 112 13.73 6.16 -9.65
N ASP A 113 14.70 7.05 -9.74
CA ASP A 113 16.05 6.78 -10.26
C ASP A 113 17.18 7.32 -9.36
N LYS A 114 18.34 6.66 -9.33
CA LYS A 114 19.40 6.82 -8.31
C LYS A 114 19.96 8.23 -8.30
N GLU A 115 19.85 8.91 -9.44
CA GLU A 115 20.29 10.29 -9.62
C GLU A 115 19.30 11.32 -9.05
N MET A 116 18.04 10.93 -8.82
CA MET A 116 17.02 11.85 -8.31
C MET A 116 17.21 12.11 -6.82
N LYS A 117 17.33 13.39 -6.47
CA LYS A 117 17.41 13.84 -5.08
C LYS A 117 16.01 14.07 -4.50
N TYR A 118 15.85 13.82 -3.20
CA TYR A 118 14.59 14.06 -2.49
C TYR A 118 14.12 15.52 -2.58
N ASN A 119 15.04 16.48 -2.57
CA ASN A 119 14.71 17.90 -2.69
C ASN A 119 14.05 18.22 -4.03
N ASP A 120 14.49 17.58 -5.11
CA ASP A 120 13.91 17.78 -6.44
C ASP A 120 12.56 17.07 -6.52
N CYS A 121 12.46 15.83 -6.03
CA CYS A 121 11.19 15.10 -5.95
C CYS A 121 10.13 15.83 -5.10
N PHE A 122 10.55 16.48 -4.01
CA PHE A 122 9.68 17.32 -3.18
C PHE A 122 9.18 18.55 -3.94
N ARG A 123 10.07 19.21 -4.69
CA ARG A 123 9.70 20.37 -5.53
C ARG A 123 8.73 19.96 -6.63
N ASP A 124 8.96 18.83 -7.29
CA ASP A 124 8.07 18.31 -8.33
C ASP A 124 6.69 17.92 -7.77
N ALA A 125 6.68 17.23 -6.62
CA ALA A 125 5.46 16.89 -5.92
C ALA A 125 4.66 18.14 -5.53
N LEU A 126 5.33 19.18 -5.01
CA LEU A 126 4.70 20.47 -4.69
C LEU A 126 4.20 21.19 -5.95
N ALA A 127 4.99 21.21 -7.02
CA ALA A 127 4.61 21.84 -8.29
C ALA A 127 3.39 21.17 -8.91
N SER A 128 3.24 19.85 -8.77
CA SER A 128 2.10 19.07 -9.29
C SER A 128 0.75 19.48 -8.71
N LEU A 129 0.73 20.12 -7.53
CA LEU A 129 -0.48 20.69 -6.93
C LEU A 129 -0.96 21.96 -7.63
N SER A 130 -0.06 22.65 -8.35
CA SER A 130 -0.42 23.83 -9.12
C SER A 130 -1.16 23.43 -10.40
N ARG A 131 -2.25 24.15 -10.69
CA ARG A 131 -3.04 23.98 -11.93
C ARG A 131 -2.22 24.18 -13.21
N GLN A 132 -1.09 24.88 -13.11
CA GLN A 132 -0.21 25.16 -14.24
C GLN A 132 0.62 23.94 -14.67
N HIS A 133 0.95 23.03 -13.73
CA HIS A 133 1.84 21.89 -13.98
C HIS A 133 1.06 20.57 -14.04
N ARG A 134 0.02 20.52 -14.87
CA ARG A 134 -0.81 19.31 -15.05
C ARG A 134 -0.01 18.09 -15.51
N THR A 135 0.99 18.30 -16.36
CA THR A 135 1.84 17.23 -16.90
C THR A 135 2.56 16.47 -15.79
N LEU A 136 3.02 17.18 -14.74
CA LEU A 136 3.65 16.55 -13.57
C LEU A 136 2.63 15.71 -12.78
N LEU A 137 1.40 16.19 -12.63
CA LEU A 137 0.34 15.40 -11.98
C LEU A 137 0.05 14.11 -12.76
N GLU A 138 -0.01 14.19 -14.08
CA GLU A 138 -0.23 13.03 -14.96
C GLU A 138 0.93 12.03 -14.91
N GLU A 139 2.17 12.53 -14.91
CA GLU A 139 3.35 11.71 -14.66
C GLU A 139 3.29 11.03 -13.28
N GLY A 140 2.90 11.77 -12.25
CA GLY A 140 2.70 11.24 -10.91
C GLY A 140 1.66 10.13 -10.87
N ILE A 141 0.56 10.26 -11.62
CA ILE A 141 -0.45 9.20 -11.75
C ILE A 141 0.16 7.95 -12.41
N GLU A 142 0.96 8.08 -13.46
CA GLU A 142 1.64 6.93 -14.09
C GLU A 142 2.64 6.27 -13.14
N ARG A 143 3.42 7.07 -12.38
CA ARG A 143 4.32 6.57 -11.33
C ARG A 143 3.54 5.86 -10.21
N ALA A 144 2.38 6.38 -9.84
CA ALA A 144 1.53 5.77 -8.82
C ALA A 144 0.98 4.41 -9.25
N LYS A 145 0.59 4.24 -10.52
CA LYS A 145 0.19 2.92 -11.05
C LYS A 145 1.33 1.90 -10.91
N LYS A 146 2.55 2.29 -11.27
CA LYS A 146 3.75 1.45 -11.15
C LYS A 146 4.01 1.10 -9.69
N LEU A 147 3.99 2.08 -8.79
CA LEU A 147 4.16 1.88 -7.35
C LEU A 147 3.13 0.88 -6.80
N LEU A 148 1.85 1.08 -7.08
CA LEU A 148 0.79 0.16 -6.64
C LEU A 148 1.03 -1.25 -7.18
N THR A 149 1.40 -1.39 -8.46
CA THR A 149 1.70 -2.70 -9.06
C THR A 149 2.83 -3.41 -8.33
N VAL A 150 3.90 -2.68 -8.00
CA VAL A 150 5.05 -3.22 -7.25
C VAL A 150 4.63 -3.67 -5.85
N ILE A 151 3.91 -2.82 -5.11
CA ILE A 151 3.49 -3.10 -3.72
C ILE A 151 2.57 -4.32 -3.65
N TYR A 152 1.58 -4.43 -4.54
CA TYR A 152 0.67 -5.58 -4.56
C TYR A 152 1.38 -6.85 -5.02
N ARG A 153 2.25 -6.76 -6.04
CA ARG A 153 3.07 -7.91 -6.46
C ARG A 153 3.92 -8.44 -5.30
N GLN A 154 4.56 -7.56 -4.54
CA GLN A 154 5.36 -7.97 -3.39
C GLN A 154 4.51 -8.57 -2.27
N THR A 155 3.31 -8.01 -2.03
CA THR A 155 2.37 -8.59 -1.08
C THR A 155 1.95 -10.01 -1.49
N HIS A 156 1.64 -10.22 -2.77
CA HIS A 156 1.25 -11.53 -3.28
C HIS A 156 2.39 -12.54 -3.12
N ASN A 157 3.60 -12.16 -3.54
CA ASN A 157 4.80 -12.98 -3.37
C ASN A 157 5.04 -13.35 -1.90
N ALA A 158 4.88 -12.40 -0.98
CA ALA A 158 5.07 -12.63 0.45
C ALA A 158 4.04 -13.60 1.04
N LEU A 159 2.79 -13.56 0.56
CA LEU A 159 1.74 -14.49 0.98
C LEU A 159 1.96 -15.90 0.40
N ASP A 160 2.29 -15.99 -0.89
CA ASP A 160 2.51 -17.26 -1.60
C ASP A 160 3.73 -18.00 -1.03
N MET A 161 4.82 -17.27 -0.77
CA MET A 161 6.04 -17.81 -0.17
C MET A 161 5.99 -17.91 1.36
N LYS A 162 4.85 -17.57 1.98
CA LYS A 162 4.65 -17.57 3.45
C LYS A 162 5.74 -16.79 4.22
N GLN A 163 6.15 -15.65 3.69
CA GLN A 163 7.19 -14.78 4.27
C GLN A 163 6.70 -13.95 5.47
N ILE A 164 5.39 -13.94 5.75
CA ILE A 164 4.81 -13.32 6.93
C ILE A 164 4.76 -14.37 8.05
N ILE A 165 5.64 -14.21 9.04
CA ILE A 165 5.88 -15.19 10.10
C ILE A 165 5.37 -14.64 11.43
N SER A 166 4.79 -15.50 12.26
CA SER A 166 4.33 -15.14 13.61
C SER A 166 5.46 -15.35 14.63
N ALA A 167 5.92 -14.28 15.26
CA ALA A 167 6.86 -14.35 16.40
C ALA A 167 6.16 -14.64 17.74
N GLY A 168 4.82 -14.64 17.77
CA GLY A 168 4.02 -14.81 18.98
C GLY A 168 3.20 -13.55 19.25
N PRO A 169 3.80 -12.51 19.86
CA PRO A 169 3.11 -11.24 20.14
C PRO A 169 2.92 -10.35 18.90
N PHE A 170 3.72 -10.53 17.85
CA PHE A 170 3.59 -9.81 16.58
C PHE A 170 3.89 -10.71 15.37
N LEU A 171 3.46 -10.25 14.20
CA LEU A 171 3.87 -10.80 12.90
C LEU A 171 5.10 -10.04 12.40
N TYR A 172 5.99 -10.69 11.68
CA TYR A 172 7.09 -10.02 11.01
C TYR A 172 7.26 -10.45 9.56
N MET A 173 7.80 -9.52 8.76
CA MET A 173 8.15 -9.74 7.36
C MET A 173 9.50 -9.09 7.07
N VAL A 174 10.40 -9.84 6.45
CA VAL A 174 11.73 -9.34 6.06
C VAL A 174 11.86 -9.38 4.55
N ILE A 175 12.09 -8.22 3.96
CA ILE A 175 12.45 -8.08 2.54
C ILE A 175 13.94 -8.36 2.43
N GLN A 176 14.30 -9.28 1.54
CA GLN A 176 15.68 -9.70 1.33
C GLN A 176 16.42 -8.72 0.43
N GLU A 177 17.74 -8.66 0.58
CA GLU A 177 18.64 -7.97 -0.36
C GLU A 177 18.50 -8.56 -1.77
N GLY A 178 18.55 -7.69 -2.78
CA GLY A 178 18.33 -8.10 -4.18
C GLY A 178 16.87 -8.34 -4.57
N SER A 179 15.91 -8.07 -3.67
CA SER A 179 14.49 -7.98 -4.02
C SER A 179 14.28 -7.08 -5.24
N LEU A 180 13.44 -7.50 -6.17
CA LEU A 180 12.98 -6.63 -7.25
C LEU A 180 12.39 -5.37 -6.64
N ASP A 181 12.73 -4.23 -7.24
CA ASP A 181 12.24 -2.91 -6.83
C ASP A 181 12.55 -2.54 -5.37
N ALA A 182 13.63 -3.09 -4.78
CA ALA A 182 14.07 -2.86 -3.40
C ALA A 182 14.04 -1.39 -2.96
N ARG A 183 14.31 -0.48 -3.91
CA ARG A 183 14.27 0.96 -3.74
C ARG A 183 12.96 1.50 -3.17
N TYR A 184 11.80 1.00 -3.63
CA TYR A 184 10.52 1.47 -3.08
C TYR A 184 10.40 1.05 -1.61
N TYR A 185 10.98 -0.06 -1.20
CA TYR A 185 10.89 -0.53 0.19
C TYR A 185 11.91 0.13 1.13
N SER A 186 12.92 0.80 0.59
CA SER A 186 13.83 1.63 1.40
C SER A 186 13.15 2.90 1.93
N GLU A 187 12.00 3.29 1.37
CA GLU A 187 11.24 4.46 1.79
C GLU A 187 10.16 4.14 2.83
N PRO A 188 10.08 4.88 3.96
CA PRO A 188 9.09 4.62 5.03
C PRO A 188 7.64 4.63 4.51
N THR A 189 7.28 5.57 3.66
CA THR A 189 5.90 5.72 3.15
C THR A 189 5.47 4.51 2.34
N CYS A 190 6.36 4.04 1.45
CA CYS A 190 6.10 2.89 0.59
C CYS A 190 6.18 1.58 1.38
N LEU A 191 7.14 1.45 2.29
CA LEU A 191 7.26 0.31 3.20
C LEU A 191 6.04 0.20 4.12
N GLY A 192 5.55 1.32 4.64
CA GLY A 192 4.33 1.40 5.44
C GLY A 192 3.09 1.02 4.64
N MET A 193 2.97 1.49 3.38
CA MET A 193 1.90 1.05 2.48
C MET A 193 1.94 -0.46 2.24
N LEU A 194 3.13 -1.03 2.00
CA LEU A 194 3.32 -2.48 1.86
C LEU A 194 2.93 -3.21 3.14
N ALA A 195 3.42 -2.78 4.30
CA ALA A 195 3.11 -3.40 5.60
C ALA A 195 1.60 -3.41 5.87
N TYR A 196 0.94 -2.29 5.64
CA TYR A 196 -0.49 -2.15 5.86
C TYR A 196 -1.32 -3.06 4.95
N ILE A 197 -0.98 -3.14 3.67
CA ILE A 197 -1.64 -4.02 2.70
C ILE A 197 -1.34 -5.49 3.03
N ALA A 198 -0.08 -5.82 3.34
CA ALA A 198 0.36 -7.18 3.69
C ALA A 198 -0.34 -7.70 4.95
N LEU A 199 -0.40 -6.90 6.02
CA LEU A 199 -1.09 -7.27 7.26
C LEU A 199 -2.57 -7.57 7.00
N ARG A 200 -3.29 -6.67 6.31
CA ARG A 200 -4.72 -6.89 6.02
C ARG A 200 -4.95 -8.10 5.12
N SER A 201 -4.09 -8.32 4.13
CA SER A 201 -4.17 -9.47 3.23
C SER A 201 -3.86 -10.80 3.96
N TYR A 202 -2.91 -10.77 4.90
CA TYR A 202 -2.61 -11.90 5.77
C TYR A 202 -3.78 -12.23 6.71
N VAL A 203 -4.34 -11.22 7.38
CA VAL A 203 -5.51 -11.39 8.27
C VAL A 203 -6.70 -11.97 7.51
N ALA A 204 -6.95 -11.53 6.28
CA ALA A 204 -8.01 -12.09 5.45
C ALA A 204 -7.76 -13.56 5.04
N SER A 205 -6.49 -13.97 4.94
CA SER A 205 -6.09 -15.35 4.62
C SER A 205 -5.99 -16.26 5.84
N SER A 206 -5.78 -15.69 7.03
CA SER A 206 -5.45 -16.41 8.26
C SER A 206 -6.64 -16.57 9.20
N ARG A 207 -6.39 -17.11 10.40
CA ARG A 207 -7.39 -17.29 11.47
C ARG A 207 -7.73 -15.95 12.14
N LYS A 208 -8.91 -15.87 12.77
CA LYS A 208 -9.41 -14.66 13.47
C LYS A 208 -8.41 -14.03 14.45
N ARG A 209 -7.57 -14.84 15.11
CA ARG A 209 -6.55 -14.36 16.06
C ARG A 209 -5.51 -13.42 15.42
N ALA A 210 -5.24 -13.57 14.12
CA ALA A 210 -4.27 -12.73 13.42
C ALA A 210 -4.71 -11.25 13.35
N ALA A 211 -6.01 -10.96 13.45
CA ALA A 211 -6.51 -9.58 13.39
C ALA A 211 -6.05 -8.71 14.56
N GLY A 212 -5.74 -9.33 15.71
CA GLY A 212 -5.22 -8.64 16.90
C GLY A 212 -3.70 -8.56 16.96
N LEU A 213 -2.97 -9.08 15.98
CA LEU A 213 -1.52 -9.03 15.95
C LEU A 213 -1.05 -7.85 15.10
N PRO A 214 -0.07 -7.07 15.58
CA PRO A 214 0.59 -6.07 14.77
C PRO A 214 1.60 -6.71 13.80
N LEU A 215 2.14 -5.93 12.85
CA LEU A 215 3.17 -6.38 11.92
C LEU A 215 4.43 -5.49 12.02
N VAL A 216 5.60 -6.12 12.12
CA VAL A 216 6.90 -5.48 11.99
C VAL A 216 7.50 -5.85 10.63
N ILE A 217 7.77 -4.87 9.79
CA ILE A 217 8.40 -5.09 8.49
C ILE A 217 9.83 -4.54 8.50
N SER A 218 10.75 -5.22 7.83
CA SER A 218 12.12 -4.76 7.62
C SER A 218 12.52 -4.85 6.16
N ALA A 219 13.26 -3.85 5.68
CA ALA A 219 13.81 -3.81 4.33
C ALA A 219 15.24 -3.25 4.33
N PRO A 220 16.11 -3.69 3.43
CA PRO A 220 17.45 -3.12 3.28
C PRO A 220 17.37 -1.69 2.72
N LEU A 221 18.32 -0.84 3.14
CA LEU A 221 18.48 0.48 2.57
C LEU A 221 19.30 0.39 1.27
N THR A 222 18.79 1.01 0.20
CA THR A 222 19.46 1.00 -1.11
C THR A 222 20.77 1.81 -1.09
N THR A 223 20.90 2.79 -0.19
CA THR A 223 22.07 3.66 -0.04
C THR A 223 23.20 3.01 0.75
N THR A 224 22.86 2.22 1.76
CA THR A 224 23.79 1.63 2.74
C THR A 224 23.45 0.15 2.92
N SER A 225 24.21 -0.73 2.28
CA SER A 225 23.93 -2.17 2.26
C SER A 225 23.96 -2.85 3.64
N GLU A 226 24.63 -2.23 4.62
CA GLU A 226 24.76 -2.76 5.98
C GLU A 226 23.61 -2.34 6.91
N GLU A 227 22.74 -1.45 6.46
CA GLU A 227 21.64 -0.91 7.24
C GLU A 227 20.29 -1.32 6.67
N CYS A 228 19.32 -1.44 7.58
CA CYS A 228 17.95 -1.75 7.25
C CYS A 228 17.02 -0.76 7.94
N ILE A 229 15.91 -0.49 7.28
CA ILE A 229 14.77 0.19 7.86
C ILE A 229 13.85 -0.85 8.51
N VAL A 230 13.33 -0.52 9.69
CA VAL A 230 12.34 -1.33 10.42
C VAL A 230 11.14 -0.44 10.70
N LEU A 231 9.94 -0.94 10.40
CA LEU A 231 8.69 -0.22 10.56
C LEU A 231 7.65 -1.11 11.25
N GLY A 232 7.00 -0.59 12.27
CA GLY A 232 5.93 -1.28 12.99
C GLY A 232 4.55 -0.72 12.64
N VAL A 233 3.62 -1.59 12.20
CA VAL A 233 2.22 -1.22 11.97
C VAL A 233 1.29 -1.88 13.02
N PRO A 234 0.31 -1.13 13.54
CA PRO A 234 -0.61 -1.61 14.56
C PRO A 234 -1.59 -2.68 14.04
N PRO A 235 -2.28 -3.42 14.93
CA PRO A 235 -3.25 -4.46 14.54
C PRO A 235 -4.45 -3.91 13.77
N VAL A 236 -5.07 -4.77 12.95
CA VAL A 236 -6.25 -4.39 12.14
C VAL A 236 -7.52 -4.27 12.99
N ALA A 237 -7.60 -5.01 14.10
CA ALA A 237 -8.80 -5.06 14.94
C ALA A 237 -9.11 -3.74 15.68
N GLU A 238 -8.14 -2.84 15.82
CA GLU A 238 -8.32 -1.58 16.54
C GLU A 238 -8.97 -0.51 15.65
N ALA A 239 -10.09 0.05 16.10
CA ALA A 239 -10.80 1.11 15.39
C ALA A 239 -10.02 2.44 15.35
N VAL A 240 -9.26 2.73 16.42
CA VAL A 240 -8.31 3.84 16.48
C VAL A 240 -6.95 3.24 16.86
N PRO A 241 -6.18 2.77 15.88
CA PRO A 241 -4.95 2.06 16.15
C PRO A 241 -3.92 3.02 16.74
N ARG A 242 -3.52 2.80 17.99
CA ARG A 242 -2.41 3.55 18.59
C ARG A 242 -1.12 2.78 18.32
N ASN A 243 -0.20 3.41 17.62
CA ASN A 243 1.07 2.77 17.33
C ASN A 243 2.00 2.86 18.55
N PHE A 244 2.24 1.73 19.21
CA PHE A 244 3.12 1.64 20.39
C PHE A 244 4.57 1.29 20.02
N PHE A 245 4.87 1.03 18.74
CA PHE A 245 6.18 0.52 18.34
C PHE A 245 7.32 1.49 18.59
N GLY A 246 7.10 2.81 18.59
CA GLY A 246 8.19 3.75 18.88
C GLY A 246 8.86 3.50 20.22
N LYS A 247 8.08 3.47 21.31
CA LYS A 247 8.61 3.16 22.65
C LYS A 247 9.09 1.71 22.77
N ALA A 248 8.41 0.77 22.12
CA ALA A 248 8.82 -0.64 22.15
C ALA A 248 10.19 -0.83 21.48
N PHE A 249 10.45 -0.12 20.39
CA PHE A 249 11.71 -0.14 19.67
C PHE A 249 12.85 0.50 20.47
N GLU A 250 12.61 1.65 21.11
CA GLU A 250 13.56 2.26 22.04
C GLU A 250 14.00 1.27 23.14
N GLN A 251 13.02 0.67 23.83
CA GLN A 251 13.29 -0.27 24.93
C GLN A 251 13.98 -1.56 24.45
N ALA A 252 13.62 -2.07 23.27
CA ALA A 252 14.28 -3.23 22.69
C ALA A 252 15.74 -2.92 22.34
N ALA A 253 16.03 -1.73 21.79
CA ALA A 253 17.37 -1.30 21.44
C ALA A 253 18.26 -1.09 22.67
N GLU A 254 17.73 -0.52 23.75
CA GLU A 254 18.43 -0.37 25.03
C GLU A 254 18.83 -1.73 25.61
N LYS A 255 17.92 -2.72 25.59
CA LYS A 255 18.19 -4.07 26.10
C LYS A 255 19.25 -4.81 25.31
N THR A 256 19.32 -4.62 23.99
CA THR A 256 20.28 -5.31 23.12
C THR A 256 21.57 -4.53 22.88
N ASN A 257 21.66 -3.32 23.44
CA ASN A 257 22.70 -2.34 23.13
C ASN A 257 22.87 -2.16 21.60
N SER A 258 21.75 -2.22 20.87
CA SER A 258 21.71 -2.05 19.42
C SER A 258 21.70 -0.58 19.07
N ARG A 259 22.47 -0.19 18.06
CA ARG A 259 22.44 1.18 17.58
C ARG A 259 21.25 1.35 16.66
N ILE A 260 20.27 2.13 17.10
CA ILE A 260 19.13 2.55 16.29
C ILE A 260 19.20 4.04 16.00
N ASP A 261 18.76 4.40 14.81
CA ASP A 261 18.54 5.78 14.39
C ASP A 261 17.01 6.01 14.29
N MET A 262 16.55 7.09 14.93
CA MET A 262 15.15 7.50 15.04
C MET A 262 14.93 8.90 14.43
N ASP A 263 15.60 9.20 13.31
CA ASP A 263 15.51 10.49 12.63
C ASP A 263 14.18 10.75 11.90
N TYR A 264 13.28 9.77 11.84
CA TYR A 264 11.96 9.94 11.21
C TYR A 264 10.96 10.62 12.15
N PHE A 265 10.07 11.46 11.59
CA PHE A 265 8.97 12.06 12.36
C PHE A 265 8.01 11.02 12.97
N ASP A 266 7.89 9.85 12.33
CA ASP A 266 7.14 8.73 12.85
C ASP A 266 8.05 7.83 13.68
N SER A 267 7.86 7.87 15.01
CA SER A 267 8.62 7.04 15.96
C SER A 267 8.52 5.53 15.70
N SER A 268 7.51 5.07 14.96
CA SER A 268 7.36 3.66 14.59
C SER A 268 8.26 3.21 13.43
N VAL A 269 9.16 4.09 12.99
CA VAL A 269 10.14 3.83 11.93
C VAL A 269 11.53 4.08 12.49
N ILE A 270 12.40 3.10 12.37
CA ILE A 270 13.79 3.18 12.82
C ILE A 270 14.73 2.67 11.73
N ARG A 271 15.99 3.09 11.78
CA ARG A 271 17.09 2.45 11.05
C ARG A 271 17.98 1.72 12.02
N MET A 272 18.54 0.60 11.58
CA MET A 272 19.53 -0.15 12.34
C MET A 272 20.42 -0.95 11.41
N LYS A 273 21.55 -1.41 11.93
CA LYS A 273 22.37 -2.35 11.20
C LYS A 273 21.66 -3.69 11.00
N THR A 274 21.80 -4.26 9.80
CA THR A 274 21.20 -5.54 9.44
C THR A 274 21.70 -6.68 10.34
N GLU A 275 22.95 -6.62 10.82
CA GLU A 275 23.53 -7.57 11.77
C GLU A 275 22.83 -7.59 13.14
N ASP A 276 22.28 -6.45 13.56
CA ASP A 276 21.64 -6.30 14.88
C ASP A 276 20.17 -6.75 14.88
N ARG A 277 19.57 -6.92 13.69
CA ARG A 277 18.15 -7.22 13.53
C ARG A 277 17.68 -8.50 14.25
N PRO A 278 18.39 -9.64 14.19
CA PRO A 278 17.92 -10.87 14.85
C PRO A 278 17.80 -10.70 16.38
N LYS A 279 18.86 -10.23 17.05
CA LYS A 279 18.84 -9.98 18.50
C LYS A 279 17.81 -8.93 18.90
N PHE A 280 17.59 -7.91 18.05
CA PHE A 280 16.57 -6.90 18.27
C PHE A 280 15.15 -7.50 18.23
N PHE A 281 14.87 -8.38 17.26
CA PHE A 281 13.57 -9.04 17.12
C PHE A 281 13.31 -9.99 18.30
N ASP A 282 14.33 -10.69 18.78
CA ASP A 282 14.22 -11.54 19.96
C ASP A 282 13.91 -10.73 21.22
N ALA A 283 14.60 -9.60 21.44
CA ALA A 283 14.34 -8.70 22.55
C ALA A 283 12.96 -8.04 22.48
N LEU A 284 12.52 -7.65 21.28
CA LEU A 284 11.18 -7.12 21.06
C LEU A 284 10.10 -8.18 21.34
N THR A 285 10.36 -9.44 20.96
CA THR A 285 9.47 -10.56 21.26
C THR A 285 9.35 -10.77 22.77
N ALA A 286 10.47 -10.75 23.50
CA ALA A 286 10.47 -10.86 24.96
C ALA A 286 9.82 -9.66 25.66
N LEU A 287 9.85 -8.47 25.06
CA LEU A 287 9.21 -7.26 25.60
C LEU A 287 7.68 -7.28 25.45
N LEU A 288 7.18 -7.83 24.34
CA LEU A 288 5.76 -7.79 23.98
C LEU A 288 4.99 -9.08 24.35
N SER A 289 5.69 -10.11 24.84
CA SER A 289 5.09 -11.36 25.35
C SER A 289 4.62 -11.22 26.79
#